data_AF-A0A0B2A6D8-F1
#
_entry.id   AF-A0A0B2A6D8-F1
#
_cell.length_a   1.000
_cell.length_b   1.000
_cell.length_c   1.000
_cell.angle_alpha   90.00
_cell.angle_beta   90.00
_cell.angle_gamma   90.00
#
_symmetry.space_group_name_H-M   'P 1'
#
loop_
_entity.id
_entity.type
_entity.pdbx_description
1 polymer ?
#
loop_
_entity_poly.entity_id
_entity_poly.type
_entity_poly.pdbx_seq_one_letter_code
_entity_poly.pdbx_strand_id
1 'polypeptide(L)'
;MSIRFLDGLNPLAKLAAPLPAMIVLVFVRDAATPLAFIVLAYAALLIGMRMTRLLAMLLFALPVAAVVIGFGLAVWTDAARVSHAVVVWQIGGWTLYGGALQVGFATALRLVAIIALALIAGMTTSGPDLARSLVQQLRVSYRVGYTAIAAFRFVPRFRHELELIRQAHRVRGAHGGSGPFAAIARGFGYVVPLLAGAIRHAERVALAMDARAFGAHPTRTERHPVPFRTRDAVFIVLFWAVSAALFVVF
;
A
#
# COMPACT_ATOMS: atom_id res chain seq x y z
N MET A 1 -6.82 -26.54 -1.46
CA MET A 1 -6.62 -25.07 -1.36
C MET A 1 -6.06 -24.60 -2.70
N SER A 2 -6.88 -24.07 -3.60
CA SER A 2 -6.43 -23.67 -4.93
C SER A 2 -5.55 -22.42 -4.81
N ILE A 3 -4.24 -22.59 -5.00
CA ILE A 3 -3.30 -21.48 -5.13
C ILE A 3 -3.69 -20.74 -6.40
N ARG A 4 -4.17 -19.50 -6.27
CA ARG A 4 -4.51 -18.70 -7.45
C ARG A 4 -3.25 -18.13 -8.09
N PHE A 5 -3.38 -17.70 -9.34
CA PHE A 5 -2.27 -17.29 -10.19
C PHE A 5 -1.39 -16.20 -9.56
N LEU A 6 -1.97 -15.16 -8.95
CA LEU A 6 -1.18 -14.07 -8.38
C LEU A 6 -0.43 -14.50 -7.12
N ASP A 7 -0.97 -15.38 -6.28
CA ASP A 7 -0.29 -15.79 -5.04
C ASP A 7 1.06 -16.48 -5.30
N GLY A 8 1.22 -17.10 -6.47
CA GLY A 8 2.45 -17.77 -6.88
C GLY A 8 3.47 -16.92 -7.66
N LEU A 9 3.15 -15.66 -8.00
CA LEU A 9 4.06 -14.79 -8.74
C LEU A 9 5.08 -14.11 -7.82
N ASN A 10 6.24 -13.76 -8.40
CA ASN A 10 7.28 -13.02 -7.72
C ASN A 10 6.77 -11.63 -7.26
N PRO A 11 7.01 -11.24 -6.00
CA PRO A 11 6.68 -9.92 -5.44
C PRO A 11 7.09 -8.73 -6.33
N LEU A 12 8.28 -8.79 -6.92
CA LEU A 12 8.78 -7.70 -7.76
C LEU A 12 8.05 -7.62 -9.08
N ALA A 13 7.62 -8.75 -9.65
CA ALA A 13 6.84 -8.74 -10.89
C ALA A 13 5.49 -8.06 -10.69
N LYS A 14 4.86 -8.30 -9.53
CA LYS A 14 3.60 -7.66 -9.15
C LYS A 14 3.72 -6.16 -8.94
N LEU A 15 4.89 -5.68 -8.51
CA LEU A 15 5.19 -4.25 -8.38
C LEU A 15 5.59 -3.62 -9.72
N ALA A 16 6.46 -4.29 -10.49
CA ALA A 16 6.99 -3.80 -11.75
C ALA A 16 5.94 -3.73 -12.87
N ALA A 17 4.95 -4.64 -12.86
CA ALA A 17 3.88 -4.65 -13.85
C ALA A 17 3.04 -3.35 -13.86
N PRO A 18 2.41 -2.92 -12.74
CA PRO A 18 1.60 -1.70 -12.72
C PRO A 18 2.40 -0.39 -12.67
N LEU A 19 3.68 -0.43 -12.27
CA LEU A 19 4.45 0.78 -11.97
C LEU A 19 4.55 1.77 -13.15
N PRO A 20 4.86 1.35 -14.39
CA PRO A 20 4.85 2.27 -15.54
C PRO A 20 3.47 2.90 -15.78
N ALA A 21 2.40 2.11 -15.69
CA ALA A 21 1.05 2.63 -15.86
C ALA A 21 0.68 3.65 -14.78
N MET A 22 1.07 3.41 -13.53
CA MET A 22 0.88 4.37 -12.43
C MET A 22 1.60 5.69 -12.68
N ILE A 23 2.83 5.66 -13.20
CA ILE A 23 3.60 6.88 -13.52
C ILE A 23 2.93 7.64 -14.65
N VAL A 24 2.54 6.97 -15.74
CA VAL A 24 1.91 7.62 -16.89
C VAL A 24 0.56 8.21 -16.51
N LEU A 25 -0.24 7.51 -15.71
CA LEU A 25 -1.55 7.98 -15.22
C LEU A 25 -1.48 9.33 -14.50
N VAL A 26 -0.35 9.71 -13.89
CA VAL A 26 -0.19 11.03 -13.25
C VAL A 26 -0.41 12.17 -14.24
N PHE A 27 0.02 11.99 -15.50
CA PHE A 27 -0.01 13.00 -16.55
C PHE A 27 -1.31 13.02 -17.37
N VAL A 28 -2.10 11.94 -17.28
CA VAL A 28 -3.37 11.73 -18.01
C VAL A 28 -4.45 12.64 -17.48
N ARG A 29 -5.09 13.45 -18.33
CA ARG A 29 -6.10 14.45 -17.89
C ARG A 29 -7.55 14.05 -18.14
N ASP A 30 -7.79 13.05 -18.97
CA ASP A 30 -9.12 12.53 -19.26
C ASP A 30 -9.64 11.62 -18.15
N ALA A 31 -10.95 11.37 -18.16
CA ALA A 31 -11.63 10.52 -17.19
C ALA A 31 -11.76 9.05 -17.65
N ALA A 32 -11.65 8.80 -18.96
CA ALA A 32 -11.88 7.47 -19.54
C ALA A 32 -10.69 6.53 -19.27
N THR A 33 -9.47 7.02 -19.44
CA THR A 33 -8.23 6.26 -19.22
C THR A 33 -8.12 5.77 -17.77
N PRO A 34 -8.26 6.61 -16.71
CA PRO A 34 -8.24 6.13 -15.34
C PRO A 34 -9.33 5.09 -15.04
N LEU A 35 -10.53 5.25 -15.62
CA LEU A 35 -11.62 4.30 -15.45
C LEU A 35 -11.28 2.94 -16.07
N ALA A 36 -10.67 2.91 -17.26
CA ALA A 36 -10.18 1.68 -17.88
C ALA A 36 -9.13 0.98 -17.01
N PHE A 37 -8.23 1.73 -16.37
CA PHE A 37 -7.24 1.16 -15.44
C PHE A 37 -7.85 0.65 -14.13
N ILE A 38 -8.93 1.25 -13.62
CA ILE A 38 -9.69 0.70 -12.49
C ILE A 38 -10.28 -0.66 -12.88
N VAL A 39 -10.90 -0.76 -14.07
CA VAL A 39 -11.46 -2.03 -14.57
C VAL A 39 -10.36 -3.08 -14.75
N LEU A 40 -9.21 -2.71 -15.32
CA LEU A 40 -8.07 -3.60 -15.46
C LEU A 40 -7.56 -4.10 -14.10
N ALA A 41 -7.41 -3.21 -13.13
CA ALA A 41 -6.98 -3.56 -11.78
C ALA A 41 -7.99 -4.52 -11.12
N TYR A 42 -9.29 -4.27 -11.27
CA TYR A 42 -10.34 -5.12 -10.72
C TYR A 42 -10.34 -6.50 -11.37
N ALA A 43 -10.20 -6.56 -12.70
CA ALA A 43 -10.07 -7.83 -13.41
C ALA A 43 -8.85 -8.62 -12.90
N ALA A 44 -7.69 -7.98 -12.77
CA ALA A 44 -6.48 -8.60 -12.24
C ALA A 44 -6.68 -9.14 -10.81
N LEU A 45 -7.28 -8.37 -9.91
CA LEU A 45 -7.56 -8.77 -8.52
C LEU A 45 -8.58 -9.93 -8.47
N LEU A 46 -9.71 -9.82 -9.18
CA LEU A 46 -10.79 -10.82 -9.11
C LEU A 46 -10.38 -12.18 -9.69
N ILE A 47 -9.60 -12.18 -10.78
CA ILE A 47 -9.06 -13.39 -11.39
C ILE A 47 -7.93 -13.96 -10.52
N GLY A 48 -7.07 -13.07 -10.01
CA GLY A 48 -5.78 -13.41 -9.46
C GLY A 48 -5.76 -13.85 -8.00
N MET A 49 -6.73 -13.41 -7.18
CA MET A 49 -6.71 -13.62 -5.73
C MET A 49 -8.08 -14.04 -5.18
N ARG A 50 -8.09 -14.84 -4.11
CA ARG A 50 -9.33 -15.41 -3.56
C ARG A 50 -10.21 -14.28 -3.03
N MET A 51 -11.51 -14.38 -3.27
CA MET A 51 -12.47 -13.44 -2.69
C MET A 51 -12.41 -13.55 -1.16
N THR A 52 -11.85 -12.52 -0.53
CA THR A 52 -11.80 -12.36 0.92
C THR A 52 -12.70 -11.19 1.31
N ARG A 53 -13.14 -11.14 2.57
CA ARG A 53 -13.94 -10.01 3.07
C ARG A 53 -13.22 -8.68 2.86
N LEU A 54 -11.90 -8.66 3.04
CA LEU A 54 -11.07 -7.47 2.83
C LEU A 54 -11.08 -7.01 1.37
N LEU A 55 -10.93 -7.92 0.41
CA LEU A 55 -11.01 -7.58 -1.01
C LEU A 55 -12.38 -7.03 -1.37
N ALA A 56 -13.47 -7.67 -0.93
CA ALA A 56 -14.83 -7.19 -1.17
C ALA A 56 -15.07 -5.78 -0.59
N MET A 57 -14.60 -5.54 0.64
CA MET A 57 -14.67 -4.21 1.26
C MET A 57 -13.89 -3.16 0.46
N LEU A 58 -12.68 -3.47 -0.01
CA LEU A 58 -11.87 -2.53 -0.79
C LEU A 58 -12.47 -2.24 -2.16
N LEU A 59 -12.99 -3.26 -2.85
CA LEU A 59 -13.68 -3.10 -4.14
C LEU A 59 -14.94 -2.23 -4.03
N PHE A 60 -15.62 -2.26 -2.89
CA PHE A 60 -16.74 -1.36 -2.62
C PHE A 60 -16.28 0.03 -2.14
N ALA A 61 -15.20 0.10 -1.37
CA ALA A 61 -14.69 1.36 -0.82
C ALA A 61 -14.07 2.28 -1.88
N LEU A 62 -13.39 1.72 -2.89
CA LEU A 62 -12.75 2.48 -3.98
C LEU A 62 -13.72 3.35 -4.81
N PRO A 63 -14.88 2.86 -5.30
CA PRO A 63 -15.83 3.70 -6.02
C PRO A 63 -16.48 4.75 -5.10
N VAL A 64 -16.77 4.39 -3.85
CA VAL A 64 -17.27 5.36 -2.86
C VAL A 64 -16.22 6.46 -2.62
N ALA A 65 -14.95 6.08 -2.49
CA ALA A 65 -13.84 7.04 -2.37
C ALA A 65 -13.72 7.92 -3.62
N ALA A 66 -13.89 7.37 -4.83
CA ALA A 66 -13.88 8.15 -6.06
C ALA A 66 -14.97 9.22 -6.06
N VAL A 67 -16.18 8.88 -5.59
CA VAL A 67 -17.29 9.84 -5.48
C VAL A 67 -17.00 10.91 -4.42
N VAL A 68 -16.59 10.50 -3.22
CA VAL A 68 -16.32 11.44 -2.11
C VAL A 68 -15.16 12.38 -2.45
N ILE A 69 -14.06 11.85 -2.98
CA ILE A 69 -12.91 12.65 -3.41
C ILE A 69 -13.29 13.52 -4.61
N GLY A 70 -14.05 12.98 -5.57
CA GLY A 70 -14.49 13.71 -6.77
C GLY A 70 -15.30 14.94 -6.44
N PHE A 71 -16.31 14.80 -5.58
CA PHE A 71 -17.08 15.92 -5.07
C PHE A 71 -16.24 16.88 -4.22
N GLY A 72 -15.38 16.35 -3.33
CA GLY A 72 -14.50 17.17 -2.52
C GLY A 72 -13.59 18.05 -3.38
N LEU A 73 -12.94 17.48 -4.39
CA LEU A 73 -12.07 18.23 -5.30
C LEU A 73 -12.86 19.20 -6.19
N ALA A 74 -14.06 18.83 -6.64
CA ALA A 74 -14.91 19.71 -7.44
C ALA A 74 -15.30 20.98 -6.67
N VAL A 75 -15.64 20.86 -5.38
CA VAL A 75 -16.00 22.01 -4.53
C VAL A 75 -14.82 22.96 -4.31
N TRP A 76 -13.59 22.42 -4.24
CA TRP A 76 -12.36 23.18 -4.05
C TRP A 76 -11.71 23.66 -5.37
N THR A 77 -12.29 23.33 -6.51
CA THR A 77 -11.76 23.76 -7.81
C THR A 77 -12.02 25.25 -7.99
N ASP A 78 -10.98 25.99 -8.40
CA ASP A 78 -11.06 27.42 -8.63
C ASP A 78 -12.08 27.76 -9.72
N ALA A 79 -13.15 28.44 -9.33
CA ALA A 79 -14.24 28.86 -10.20
C ALA A 79 -13.76 29.73 -11.38
N ALA A 80 -12.68 30.49 -11.21
CA ALA A 80 -12.13 31.34 -12.27
C ALA A 80 -11.56 30.53 -13.45
N ARG A 81 -11.15 29.28 -13.22
CA ARG A 81 -10.65 28.38 -14.28
C ARG A 81 -11.75 27.67 -15.05
N VAL A 82 -12.99 27.73 -14.58
CA VAL A 82 -14.12 26.94 -15.09
C VAL A 82 -15.39 27.78 -15.31
N SER A 83 -15.28 29.10 -15.21
CA SER A 83 -16.40 30.04 -15.31
C SER A 83 -17.12 30.04 -16.66
N HIS A 84 -16.51 29.43 -17.69
CA HIS A 84 -17.10 29.24 -19.02
C HIS A 84 -18.05 28.04 -19.12
N ALA A 85 -18.12 27.17 -18.11
CA ALA A 85 -18.95 25.96 -18.14
C ALA A 85 -20.36 26.20 -17.59
N VAL A 86 -21.28 25.27 -17.86
CA VAL A 86 -22.67 25.33 -17.37
C VAL A 86 -22.69 25.35 -15.82
N VAL A 87 -23.48 26.25 -15.23
CA VAL A 87 -23.71 26.28 -13.79
C VAL A 87 -24.57 25.08 -13.40
N VAL A 88 -24.05 24.21 -12.54
CA VAL A 88 -24.76 23.00 -12.07
C VAL A 88 -25.48 23.26 -10.75
N TRP A 89 -24.86 24.03 -9.85
CA TRP A 89 -25.47 24.40 -8.59
C TRP A 89 -25.04 25.80 -8.18
N GLN A 90 -25.96 26.58 -7.64
CA GLN A 90 -25.69 27.90 -7.10
C GLN A 90 -26.31 28.01 -5.71
N ILE A 91 -25.49 28.35 -4.72
CA ILE A 91 -25.92 28.62 -3.34
C ILE A 91 -25.39 30.01 -2.97
N GLY A 92 -26.27 31.01 -3.02
CA GLY A 92 -25.89 32.40 -2.76
C GLY A 92 -24.82 32.90 -3.74
N GLY A 93 -23.69 33.36 -3.22
CA GLY A 93 -22.53 33.83 -4.01
C GLY A 93 -21.58 32.73 -4.48
N TRP A 94 -21.80 31.47 -4.08
CA TRP A 94 -20.98 30.34 -4.51
C TRP A 94 -21.64 29.60 -5.68
N THR A 95 -20.89 29.39 -6.76
CA THR A 95 -21.35 28.71 -7.98
C THR A 95 -20.47 27.50 -8.27
N LEU A 96 -21.11 26.34 -8.43
CA LEU A 96 -20.48 25.11 -8.88
C LEU A 96 -20.67 24.96 -10.38
N TYR A 97 -19.57 25.03 -11.11
CA TYR A 97 -19.54 24.85 -12.55
C TYR A 97 -19.44 23.36 -12.91
N GLY A 98 -20.08 22.93 -14.00
CA GLY A 98 -20.02 21.56 -14.48
C GLY A 98 -18.60 21.10 -14.83
N GLY A 99 -17.76 22.01 -15.31
CA GLY A 99 -16.35 21.69 -15.53
C GLY A 99 -15.55 21.47 -14.23
N ALA A 100 -15.98 22.04 -13.10
CA ALA A 100 -15.36 21.76 -11.80
C ALA A 100 -15.66 20.32 -11.36
N LEU A 101 -16.88 19.83 -11.62
CA LEU A 101 -17.21 18.41 -11.46
C LEU A 101 -16.36 17.54 -12.38
N GLN A 102 -16.21 17.89 -13.66
CA GLN A 102 -15.41 17.11 -14.61
C GLN A 102 -13.94 16.99 -14.15
N VAL A 103 -13.31 18.10 -13.74
CA VAL A 103 -11.94 18.10 -13.24
C VAL A 103 -11.82 17.32 -11.92
N GLY A 104 -12.76 17.54 -10.99
CA GLY A 104 -12.80 16.85 -9.70
C GLY A 104 -12.90 15.33 -9.85
N PHE A 105 -13.86 14.86 -10.67
CA PHE A 105 -14.05 13.43 -10.93
C PHE A 105 -12.92 12.82 -11.76
N ALA A 106 -12.40 13.49 -12.78
CA ALA A 106 -11.24 12.99 -13.53
C ALA A 106 -10.02 12.79 -12.61
N THR A 107 -9.79 13.74 -11.69
CA THR A 107 -8.68 13.65 -10.72
C THR A 107 -8.93 12.56 -9.68
N ALA A 108 -10.17 12.43 -9.18
CA ALA A 108 -10.51 11.38 -8.23
C ALA A 108 -10.39 9.98 -8.84
N LEU A 109 -10.86 9.78 -10.07
CA LEU A 109 -10.70 8.54 -10.82
C LEU A 109 -9.22 8.21 -11.04
N ARG A 110 -8.38 9.21 -11.35
CA ARG A 110 -6.91 9.03 -11.44
C ARG A 110 -6.31 8.53 -10.14
N LEU A 111 -6.64 9.16 -9.01
CA LEU A 111 -6.14 8.75 -7.70
C LEU A 111 -6.59 7.32 -7.35
N VAL A 112 -7.87 7.02 -7.58
CA VAL A 112 -8.44 5.69 -7.33
C VAL A 112 -7.84 4.63 -8.26
N ALA A 113 -7.56 4.95 -9.52
CA ALA A 113 -6.87 4.05 -10.45
C ALA A 113 -5.45 3.71 -9.97
N ILE A 114 -4.68 4.72 -9.55
CA ILE A 114 -3.33 4.51 -9.00
C ILE A 114 -3.37 3.64 -7.74
N ILE A 115 -4.34 3.89 -6.84
CA ILE A 115 -4.53 3.08 -5.64
C ILE A 115 -4.94 1.65 -6.02
N ALA A 116 -5.88 1.46 -6.94
CA ALA A 116 -6.34 0.14 -7.39
C ALA A 116 -5.19 -0.69 -7.99
N LEU A 117 -4.33 -0.06 -8.79
CA LEU A 117 -3.12 -0.68 -9.33
C LEU A 117 -2.12 -1.06 -8.23
N ALA A 118 -1.90 -0.18 -7.25
CA ALA A 118 -1.01 -0.47 -6.12
C ALA A 118 -1.52 -1.63 -5.25
N LEU A 119 -2.85 -1.80 -5.13
CA LEU A 119 -3.45 -2.90 -4.37
C LEU A 119 -3.15 -4.28 -4.95
N ILE A 120 -2.84 -4.40 -6.26
CA ILE A 120 -2.43 -5.66 -6.88
C ILE A 120 -1.23 -6.24 -6.13
N ALA A 121 -0.16 -5.45 -5.97
CA ALA A 121 1.00 -5.86 -5.20
C ALA A 121 0.72 -5.86 -3.70
N GLY A 122 0.02 -4.83 -3.19
CA GLY A 122 -0.21 -4.64 -1.76
C GLY A 122 -1.01 -5.75 -1.08
N MET A 123 -1.95 -6.37 -1.79
CA MET A 123 -2.77 -7.45 -1.23
C MET A 123 -2.23 -8.86 -1.47
N THR A 124 -1.43 -9.05 -2.53
CA THR A 124 -0.95 -10.39 -2.94
C THR A 124 0.50 -10.65 -2.56
N THR A 125 1.16 -9.71 -1.87
CA THR A 125 2.58 -9.78 -1.53
C THR A 125 2.79 -9.69 -0.04
N SER A 126 3.55 -10.65 0.52
CA SER A 126 3.99 -10.56 1.91
C SER A 126 5.25 -9.69 2.03
N GLY A 127 5.34 -8.89 3.09
CA GLY A 127 6.51 -8.05 3.37
C GLY A 127 7.85 -8.80 3.39
N PRO A 128 7.95 -9.96 4.08
CA PRO A 128 9.16 -10.79 4.05
C PRO A 128 9.53 -11.32 2.67
N ASP A 129 8.55 -11.68 1.82
CA ASP A 129 8.84 -12.17 0.48
C ASP A 129 9.29 -11.03 -0.44
N LEU A 130 8.72 -9.83 -0.28
CA LEU A 130 9.21 -8.63 -0.95
C LEU A 130 10.68 -8.35 -0.58
N ALA A 131 11.02 -8.38 0.72
CA ALA A 131 12.40 -8.19 1.16
C ALA A 131 13.36 -9.25 0.59
N ARG A 132 12.94 -10.53 0.53
CA ARG A 132 13.76 -11.58 -0.13
C ARG A 132 13.93 -11.34 -1.61
N SER A 133 12.88 -10.90 -2.30
CA SER A 133 12.95 -10.63 -3.74
C SER A 133 13.91 -9.46 -4.06
N LEU A 134 13.93 -8.41 -3.23
CA LEU A 134 14.91 -7.33 -3.35
C LEU A 134 16.36 -7.83 -3.23
N VAL A 135 16.63 -8.75 -2.30
CA VAL A 135 17.98 -9.34 -2.15
C VAL A 135 18.34 -10.22 -3.35
N GLN A 136 17.40 -11.06 -3.80
CA GLN A 136 17.68 -12.06 -4.83
C GLN A 136 17.76 -11.47 -6.24
N GLN A 137 16.81 -10.62 -6.62
CA GLN A 137 16.73 -10.05 -7.98
C GLN A 137 17.41 -8.68 -8.10
N LEU A 138 17.21 -7.76 -7.15
CA LEU A 138 17.83 -6.43 -7.19
C LEU A 138 19.24 -6.41 -6.56
N ARG A 139 19.75 -7.56 -6.11
CA ARG A 139 21.08 -7.70 -5.49
C ARG A 139 21.31 -6.76 -4.32
N VAL A 140 20.24 -6.38 -3.61
CA VAL A 140 20.35 -5.62 -2.36
C VAL A 140 21.15 -6.45 -1.35
N SER A 141 22.04 -5.80 -0.59
CA SER A 141 22.84 -6.47 0.44
C SER A 141 21.94 -7.30 1.36
N TYR A 142 22.31 -8.57 1.56
CA TYR A 142 21.56 -9.47 2.44
C TYR A 142 21.45 -8.96 3.87
N ARG A 143 22.39 -8.10 4.30
CA ARG A 143 22.35 -7.42 5.61
C ARG A 143 21.12 -6.53 5.70
N VAL A 144 20.85 -5.72 4.68
CA VAL A 144 19.68 -4.83 4.61
C VAL A 144 18.39 -5.63 4.48
N GLY A 145 18.35 -6.60 3.57
CA GLY A 145 17.16 -7.43 3.37
C GLY A 145 16.78 -8.23 4.61
N TYR A 146 17.75 -8.78 5.34
CA TYR A 146 17.48 -9.52 6.56
C TYR A 146 17.01 -8.61 7.71
N THR A 147 17.49 -7.37 7.80
CA THR A 147 16.95 -6.37 8.73
C THR A 147 15.47 -6.09 8.45
N ALA A 148 15.07 -5.94 7.19
CA ALA A 148 13.66 -5.78 6.83
C ALA A 148 12.82 -7.01 7.21
N ILE A 149 13.32 -8.22 6.94
CA ILE A 149 12.65 -9.47 7.33
C ILE A 149 12.52 -9.57 8.86
N ALA A 150 13.56 -9.22 9.60
CA ALA A 150 13.58 -9.22 11.06
C ALA A 150 12.56 -8.22 11.62
N ALA A 151 12.49 -7.00 11.06
CA ALA A 151 11.50 -5.99 11.45
C ALA A 151 10.07 -6.52 11.33
N PHE A 152 9.71 -7.17 10.21
CA PHE A 152 8.38 -7.80 10.06
C PHE A 152 8.10 -8.89 11.12
N ARG A 153 9.13 -9.64 11.54
CA ARG A 153 9.00 -10.66 12.60
C ARG A 153 8.90 -10.07 14.00
N PHE A 154 9.41 -8.85 14.23
CA PHE A 154 9.33 -8.19 15.52
C PHE A 154 7.98 -7.50 15.77
N VAL A 155 7.22 -7.17 14.71
CA VAL A 155 5.90 -6.52 14.85
C VAL A 155 4.94 -7.30 15.76
N PRO A 156 4.71 -8.63 15.59
CA PRO A 156 3.83 -9.38 16.48
C PRO A 156 4.33 -9.39 17.93
N ARG A 157 5.65 -9.48 18.12
CA ARG A 157 6.29 -9.46 19.43
C ARG A 157 6.06 -8.13 20.15
N PHE A 158 6.28 -7.00 19.48
CA PHE A 158 6.07 -5.68 20.07
C PHE A 158 4.60 -5.36 20.33
N ARG A 159 3.67 -5.92 19.55
CA ARG A 159 2.25 -5.86 19.88
C ARG A 159 1.96 -6.53 21.22
N HIS A 160 2.50 -7.74 21.43
CA HIS A 160 2.34 -8.44 22.70
C HIS A 160 3.01 -7.70 23.87
N GLU A 161 4.22 -7.15 23.67
CA GLU A 161 4.91 -6.36 24.69
C GLU A 161 4.14 -5.08 25.06
N LEU A 162 3.54 -4.41 24.07
CA LEU A 162 2.67 -3.26 24.30
C LEU A 162 1.41 -3.65 25.11
N GLU A 163 0.83 -4.82 24.87
CA GLU A 163 -0.31 -5.32 25.66
C GLU A 163 0.07 -5.56 27.13
N LEU A 164 1.24 -6.16 27.37
CA LEU A 164 1.76 -6.37 28.73
C LEU A 164 2.03 -5.04 29.44
N ILE A 165 2.61 -4.06 28.74
CA ILE A 165 2.83 -2.71 29.27
C ILE A 165 1.49 -2.06 29.64
N ARG A 166 0.48 -2.13 28.75
CA ARG A 166 -0.86 -1.60 29.02
C ARG A 166 -1.50 -2.25 30.25
N GLN A 167 -1.38 -3.57 30.38
CA GLN A 167 -1.89 -4.30 31.55
C GLN A 167 -1.17 -3.89 32.84
N ALA A 168 0.16 -3.78 32.82
CA ALA A 168 0.94 -3.36 33.98
C ALA A 168 0.60 -1.93 34.43
N HIS A 169 0.44 -0.99 33.50
CA HIS A 169 0.01 0.38 33.81
C HIS A 169 -1.39 0.42 34.42
N ARG A 170 -2.31 -0.43 33.94
CA ARG A 170 -3.67 -0.54 34.50
C ARG A 170 -3.65 -1.05 35.94
N VAL A 171 -2.80 -2.03 36.26
CA VAL A 171 -2.61 -2.52 37.64
C VAL A 171 -2.01 -1.45 38.55
N ARG A 172 -1.06 -0.64 38.05
CA ARG A 172 -0.45 0.48 38.78
C ARG A 172 -1.38 1.68 38.98
N GLY A 173 -2.64 1.58 38.57
CA GLY A 173 -3.62 2.65 38.75
C GLY A 173 -3.38 3.87 37.87
N ALA A 174 -2.65 3.74 36.76
CA ALA A 174 -2.43 4.83 35.79
C ALA A 174 -3.74 5.18 35.02
N HIS A 175 -4.72 5.72 35.73
CA HIS A 175 -6.01 6.18 35.21
C HIS A 175 -5.91 7.64 34.81
N GLY A 176 -5.24 7.91 33.70
CA GLY A 176 -5.25 9.25 33.11
C GLY A 176 -6.58 9.54 32.45
N GLY A 177 -7.68 9.70 33.19
CA GLY A 177 -9.01 10.16 32.72
C GLY A 177 -9.70 9.33 31.62
N SER A 178 -10.97 9.64 31.35
CA SER A 178 -11.68 9.21 30.13
C SER A 178 -11.59 10.30 29.05
N GLY A 179 -11.41 9.91 27.79
CA GLY A 179 -11.37 10.84 26.65
C GLY A 179 -10.13 10.72 25.73
N PRO A 180 -10.17 11.39 24.57
CA PRO A 180 -9.13 11.30 23.53
C PRO A 180 -7.78 11.88 23.96
N PHE A 181 -7.76 13.04 24.63
CA PHE A 181 -6.51 13.64 25.15
C PHE A 181 -5.86 12.79 26.23
N ALA A 182 -6.69 12.25 27.12
CA ALA A 182 -6.32 11.28 28.14
C ALA A 182 -5.68 10.01 27.53
N ALA A 183 -6.23 9.51 26.42
CA ALA A 183 -5.68 8.36 25.70
C ALA A 183 -4.30 8.66 25.08
N ILE A 184 -4.11 9.86 24.53
CA ILE A 184 -2.82 10.31 23.97
C ILE A 184 -1.76 10.40 25.07
N ALA A 185 -2.09 11.06 26.19
CA ALA A 185 -1.19 11.18 27.34
C ALA A 185 -0.76 9.82 27.90
N ARG A 186 -1.69 8.85 28.01
CA ARG A 186 -1.36 7.46 28.37
C ARG A 186 -0.45 6.80 27.35
N GLY A 187 -0.67 7.07 26.06
CA GLY A 187 0.16 6.59 24.96
C GLY A 187 1.63 6.94 25.15
N PHE A 188 1.93 8.20 25.52
CA PHE A 188 3.31 8.63 25.80
C PHE A 188 3.96 7.84 26.94
N GLY A 189 3.19 7.46 27.97
CA GLY A 189 3.68 6.62 29.07
C GLY A 189 4.13 5.22 28.63
N TYR A 190 3.60 4.69 27.52
CA TYR A 190 3.97 3.37 27.01
C TYR A 190 5.21 3.39 26.09
N VAL A 191 5.54 4.56 25.52
CA VAL A 191 6.62 4.69 24.53
C VAL A 191 7.98 4.35 25.15
N VAL A 192 8.30 4.95 26.30
CA VAL A 192 9.60 4.73 26.98
C VAL A 192 9.84 3.25 27.32
N PRO A 193 8.93 2.53 28.01
CA PRO A 193 9.15 1.11 28.32
C PRO A 193 9.21 0.25 27.06
N LEU A 194 8.40 0.54 26.04
CA LEU A 194 8.42 -0.18 24.77
C LEU A 194 9.74 0.01 24.01
N LEU A 195 10.25 1.24 23.94
CA LEU A 195 11.55 1.54 23.33
C LEU A 195 12.69 0.87 24.08
N ALA A 196 12.69 0.92 25.41
CA ALA A 196 13.68 0.23 26.22
C ALA A 196 13.64 -1.30 26.00
N GLY A 197 12.43 -1.88 25.87
CA GLY A 197 12.23 -3.27 25.49
C GLY A 197 12.77 -3.61 24.10
N ALA A 198 12.51 -2.72 23.13
CA ALA A 198 12.98 -2.85 21.76
C ALA A 198 14.50 -2.79 21.65
N ILE A 199 15.16 -1.87 22.36
CA ILE A 199 16.63 -1.75 22.39
C ILE A 199 17.26 -3.03 22.97
N ARG A 200 16.79 -3.50 24.14
CA ARG A 200 17.26 -4.76 24.74
C ARG A 200 16.99 -5.98 23.85
N HIS A 201 15.93 -5.94 23.05
CA HIS A 201 15.66 -7.01 22.08
C HIS A 201 16.64 -6.96 20.92
N ALA A 202 16.86 -5.77 20.35
CA ALA A 202 17.79 -5.56 19.25
C ALA A 202 19.22 -5.96 19.62
N GLU A 203 19.69 -5.57 20.81
CA GLU A 203 21.02 -5.93 21.32
C GLU A 203 21.19 -7.46 21.44
N ARG A 204 20.21 -8.14 22.04
CA ARG A 204 20.24 -9.62 22.13
C ARG A 204 20.21 -10.29 20.77
N VAL A 205 19.47 -9.75 19.81
CA VAL A 205 19.45 -10.28 18.43
C VAL A 205 20.79 -10.03 17.74
N ALA A 206 21.39 -8.85 17.92
CA ALA A 206 22.69 -8.52 17.33
C ALA A 206 23.79 -9.46 17.87
N LEU A 207 23.89 -9.63 19.18
CA LEU A 207 24.84 -10.56 19.81
C LEU A 207 24.63 -12.00 19.31
N ALA A 208 23.37 -12.44 19.18
CA ALA A 208 23.06 -13.77 18.65
C ALA A 208 23.38 -13.91 17.15
N MET A 209 23.32 -12.82 16.38
CA MET A 209 23.70 -12.79 14.96
C MET A 209 25.22 -12.83 14.79
N ASP A 210 25.96 -12.09 15.61
CA ASP A 210 27.43 -12.11 15.64
C ASP A 210 27.97 -13.47 16.04
N ALA A 211 27.39 -14.10 17.09
CA ALA A 211 27.74 -15.45 17.50
C ALA A 211 27.47 -16.52 16.42
N ARG A 212 26.56 -16.24 15.47
CA ARG A 212 26.28 -17.10 14.30
C ARG A 212 27.06 -16.69 13.05
N ALA A 213 28.07 -15.83 13.20
CA ALA A 213 28.90 -15.30 12.12
C ALA A 213 28.07 -14.61 11.00
N PHE A 214 26.94 -13.98 11.35
CA PHE A 214 26.19 -13.19 10.38
C PHE A 214 27.04 -12.03 9.89
N GLY A 215 27.25 -11.93 8.58
CA GLY A 215 28.18 -10.92 8.05
C GLY A 215 29.54 -11.45 7.64
N ALA A 216 29.92 -12.67 8.03
CA ALA A 216 31.28 -13.18 7.81
C ALA A 216 31.66 -13.34 6.33
N HIS A 217 30.69 -13.51 5.43
CA HIS A 217 30.90 -13.62 3.99
C HIS A 217 30.16 -12.51 3.22
N PRO A 218 30.68 -12.10 2.04
CA PRO A 218 29.98 -11.17 1.16
C PRO A 218 28.65 -11.71 0.63
N THR A 219 28.53 -13.03 0.50
CA THR A 219 27.35 -13.73 -0.04
C THR A 219 26.81 -14.74 0.96
N ARG A 220 25.50 -14.98 0.90
CA ARG A 220 24.79 -15.93 1.76
C ARG A 220 23.84 -16.80 0.93
N THR A 221 23.74 -18.07 1.28
CA THR A 221 22.73 -18.98 0.73
C THR A 221 21.37 -18.72 1.37
N GLU A 222 20.33 -18.54 0.55
CA GLU A 222 18.97 -18.28 1.01
C GLU A 222 18.18 -19.59 1.20
N ARG A 223 17.63 -19.82 2.40
CA ARG A 223 16.82 -21.02 2.69
C ARG A 223 15.47 -21.01 1.97
N HIS A 224 14.90 -19.83 1.74
CA HIS A 224 13.59 -19.67 1.09
C HIS A 224 13.78 -18.87 -0.21
N PRO A 225 14.09 -19.56 -1.33
CA PRO A 225 14.26 -18.89 -2.61
C PRO A 225 12.91 -18.35 -3.12
N VAL A 226 12.94 -17.17 -3.70
CA VAL A 226 11.82 -16.52 -4.40
C VAL A 226 12.29 -16.35 -5.85
N PRO A 227 12.38 -17.44 -6.64
CA PRO A 227 12.95 -17.38 -7.97
C PRO A 227 12.07 -16.53 -8.89
N PHE A 228 12.70 -15.81 -9.80
CA PHE A 228 12.00 -15.16 -10.90
C PHE A 228 11.79 -16.18 -12.00
N ARG A 229 10.53 -16.48 -12.32
CA ARG A 229 10.14 -17.52 -13.28
C ARG A 229 9.64 -16.90 -14.57
N THR A 230 9.55 -17.69 -15.64
CA THR A 230 8.99 -17.26 -16.93
C THR A 230 7.58 -16.71 -16.83
N ARG A 231 6.76 -17.26 -15.91
CA ARG A 231 5.39 -16.75 -15.63
C ARG A 231 5.38 -15.31 -15.12
N ASP A 232 6.42 -14.90 -14.40
CA ASP A 232 6.56 -13.53 -13.89
C ASP A 232 6.86 -12.55 -15.04
N ALA A 233 7.76 -12.94 -15.95
CA ALA A 233 8.05 -12.17 -17.17
C ALA A 233 6.80 -12.04 -18.06
N VAL A 234 6.09 -13.15 -18.29
CA VAL A 234 4.84 -13.15 -19.08
C VAL A 234 3.80 -12.24 -18.46
N PHE A 235 3.64 -12.26 -17.14
CA PHE A 235 2.72 -11.36 -16.45
C PHE A 235 3.08 -9.88 -16.66
N ILE A 236 4.35 -9.52 -16.50
CA ILE A 236 4.82 -8.13 -16.71
C ILE A 236 4.56 -7.69 -18.15
N VAL A 237 4.99 -8.49 -19.13
CA VAL A 237 4.88 -8.16 -20.56
C VAL A 237 3.41 -8.04 -20.97
N LEU A 238 2.56 -8.97 -20.54
CA LEU A 238 1.13 -8.92 -20.84
C LEU A 238 0.48 -7.68 -20.19
N PHE A 239 0.83 -7.37 -18.94
CA PHE A 239 0.31 -6.20 -18.26
C PHE A 239 0.72 -4.91 -18.97
N TRP A 240 1.98 -4.80 -19.41
CA TRP A 240 2.47 -3.65 -20.18
C TRP A 240 1.81 -3.55 -21.54
N ALA A 241 1.62 -4.66 -22.25
CA ALA A 241 0.94 -4.67 -23.55
C ALA A 241 -0.50 -4.17 -23.42
N VAL A 242 -1.25 -4.67 -22.43
CA VAL A 242 -2.62 -4.20 -22.16
C VAL A 242 -2.63 -2.74 -21.73
N SER A 243 -1.71 -2.32 -20.85
CA SER A 243 -1.61 -0.92 -20.41
C SER A 243 -1.32 0.02 -21.58
N ALA A 244 -0.40 -0.36 -22.48
CA ALA A 244 -0.08 0.41 -23.67
C ALA A 244 -1.28 0.49 -24.63
N ALA A 245 -1.99 -0.62 -24.83
CA ALA A 245 -3.22 -0.61 -25.63
C ALA A 245 -4.28 0.34 -25.05
N LEU A 246 -4.47 0.34 -23.73
CA LEU A 246 -5.41 1.27 -23.08
C LEU A 246 -5.01 2.74 -23.29
N PHE A 247 -3.73 3.08 -23.19
CA PHE A 247 -3.25 4.45 -23.44
C PHE A 247 -3.29 4.89 -24.91
N VAL A 248 -3.37 3.95 -25.86
CA VAL A 248 -3.51 4.27 -27.29
C VAL A 248 -4.97 4.44 -27.67
N VAL A 249 -5.87 3.70 -27.02
CA VAL A 249 -7.31 3.71 -27.30
C VAL A 249 -8.03 4.90 -26.66
N PHE A 250 -7.59 5.31 -25.46
CA PHE A 250 -8.18 6.40 -24.68
C PHE A 250 -7.23 7.59 -24.57
#